data_AF-A0A3C1WFB8-F1
#
_entry.id   AF-A0A3C1WFB8-F1
#
_cell.length_a   1.000
_cell.length_b   1.000
_cell.length_c   1.000
_cell.angle_alpha   90.00
_cell.angle_beta   90.00
_cell.angle_gamma   90.00
#
_symmetry.space_group_name_H-M   'P 1'
#
loop_
_entity.id
_entity.type
_entity.pdbx_description
1 polymer ?
#
loop_
_entity_poly.entity_id
_entity_poly.type
_entity_poly.pdbx_seq_one_letter_code
_entity_poly.pdbx_strand_id
1 'polypeptide(L)'
;LNTTPLHAYLNRNLDMEQVHQRLRTLPDHALAFNCFDYSDRRNMTFFETLGNLSEWIGPNAGGKRFSLTVEHIMASCAAPLLFPPVLMDGHYYGDGSLRNITPLQSAIRLGADRIINISLSGEAFKRERHETPTLGRIASTLFDGMFLDSLELDSHVLERINTLTERLPEKDRDTKMIDLCRVAPMFDFSLIAQRHRNRFPRTLRYLFGGWITPDMLSYLLFDGEYARELIEYGRKDGESYKDMVEEWLRN
;
A
#
# COMPACT_ATOMS: atom_id res chain seq x y z
N LEU A 1 11.34 17.04 -1.31
CA LEU A 1 12.63 16.37 -1.59
C LEU A 1 12.82 16.25 -3.10
N ASN A 2 14.05 16.10 -3.61
CA ASN A 2 14.29 15.86 -5.03
C ASN A 2 14.02 14.37 -5.35
N THR A 3 13.09 14.10 -6.26
CA THR A 3 12.69 12.75 -6.70
C THR A 3 13.46 12.25 -7.94
N THR A 4 14.29 13.09 -8.58
CA THR A 4 15.07 12.71 -9.77
C THR A 4 15.92 11.45 -9.58
N PRO A 5 16.60 11.21 -8.42
CA PRO A 5 17.38 9.99 -8.23
C PRO A 5 16.54 8.71 -8.26
N LEU A 6 15.36 8.72 -7.63
CA LEU A 6 14.44 7.58 -7.64
C LEU A 6 13.89 7.36 -9.05
N HIS A 7 13.47 8.43 -9.73
CA HIS A 7 12.98 8.37 -11.10
C HIS A 7 14.03 7.77 -12.06
N ALA A 8 15.28 8.24 -11.97
CA ALA A 8 16.38 7.72 -12.78
C ALA A 8 16.72 6.26 -12.44
N TYR A 9 16.66 5.90 -11.15
CA TYR A 9 16.85 4.52 -10.70
C TYR A 9 15.77 3.59 -11.28
N LEU A 10 14.49 3.96 -11.19
CA LEU A 10 13.41 3.15 -11.73
C LEU A 10 13.52 3.00 -13.24
N ASN A 11 13.74 4.09 -13.99
CA ASN A 11 13.91 4.01 -15.45
C ASN A 11 15.11 3.15 -15.88
N ARG A 12 16.16 3.06 -15.06
CA ARG A 12 17.33 2.23 -15.39
C ARG A 12 17.13 0.75 -15.07
N ASN A 13 16.40 0.43 -14.01
CA ASN A 13 16.32 -0.94 -13.48
C ASN A 13 14.96 -1.62 -13.72
N LEU A 14 13.92 -0.87 -14.08
CA LEU A 14 12.60 -1.39 -14.37
C LEU A 14 12.32 -1.28 -15.88
N ASP A 15 12.28 -2.44 -16.54
CA ASP A 15 11.92 -2.54 -17.95
C ASP A 15 10.40 -2.69 -18.09
N MET A 16 9.70 -1.56 -18.24
CA MET A 16 8.25 -1.56 -18.41
C MET A 16 7.82 -2.25 -19.70
N GLU A 17 8.62 -2.21 -20.76
CA GLU A 17 8.32 -2.91 -22.01
C GLU A 17 8.26 -4.42 -21.79
N GLN A 18 9.20 -4.98 -21.03
CA GLN A 18 9.12 -6.39 -20.63
C GLN A 18 7.88 -6.69 -19.78
N VAL A 19 7.47 -5.77 -18.89
CA VAL A 19 6.23 -5.94 -18.10
C VAL A 19 5.01 -6.00 -19.02
N HIS A 20 4.88 -5.06 -19.95
CA HIS A 20 3.79 -5.03 -20.94
C HIS A 20 3.76 -6.30 -21.80
N GLN A 21 4.93 -6.76 -22.27
CA GLN A 21 5.04 -8.00 -23.04
C GLN A 21 4.59 -9.22 -22.24
N ARG A 22 4.98 -9.31 -20.96
CA ARG A 22 4.53 -10.41 -20.09
C ARG A 22 3.03 -10.36 -19.84
N LEU A 23 2.46 -9.19 -19.56
CA LEU A 23 1.01 -9.03 -19.40
C LEU A 23 0.26 -9.45 -20.66
N ARG A 24 0.81 -9.21 -21.85
CA ARG A 24 0.21 -9.69 -23.13
C ARG A 24 0.21 -11.21 -23.29
N THR A 25 1.06 -11.93 -22.57
CA THR A 25 1.08 -13.40 -22.57
C THR A 25 0.20 -14.02 -21.48
N LEU A 26 -0.31 -13.20 -20.57
CA LEU A 26 -1.07 -13.62 -19.39
C LEU A 26 -2.46 -12.95 -19.40
N PRO A 27 -3.42 -13.47 -20.19
CA PRO A 27 -4.69 -12.79 -20.45
C PRO A 27 -5.53 -12.54 -19.18
N ASP A 28 -5.38 -13.40 -18.18
CA ASP A 28 -6.11 -13.34 -16.91
C ASP A 28 -5.36 -12.55 -15.82
N HIS A 29 -4.25 -11.89 -16.16
CA HIS A 29 -3.47 -11.11 -15.21
C HIS A 29 -3.73 -9.61 -15.40
N ALA A 30 -3.58 -8.89 -14.31
CA ALA A 30 -3.63 -7.43 -14.28
C ALA A 30 -2.52 -6.89 -13.39
N LEU A 31 -1.99 -5.73 -13.75
CA LEU A 31 -1.15 -4.91 -12.90
C LEU A 31 -1.88 -3.62 -12.58
N ALA A 32 -1.79 -3.14 -11.35
CA ALA A 32 -2.42 -1.89 -10.96
C ALA A 32 -1.61 -1.11 -9.94
N PHE A 33 -1.69 0.22 -10.03
CA PHE A 33 -1.15 1.16 -9.07
C PHE A 33 -2.26 2.08 -8.57
N ASN A 34 -2.37 2.19 -7.25
CA ASN A 34 -3.28 3.15 -6.62
C ASN A 34 -2.56 4.49 -6.46
N CYS A 35 -3.24 5.57 -6.81
CA CYS A 35 -2.77 6.95 -6.67
C CYS A 35 -3.92 7.81 -6.13
N PHE A 36 -3.62 8.88 -5.42
CA PHE A 36 -4.61 9.89 -5.07
C PHE A 36 -4.61 11.04 -6.08
N ASP A 37 -5.74 11.31 -6.73
CA ASP A 37 -5.92 12.47 -7.59
C ASP A 37 -6.22 13.71 -6.75
N TYR A 38 -5.32 14.69 -6.74
CA TYR A 38 -5.51 15.94 -6.01
C TYR A 38 -6.51 16.88 -6.69
N SER A 39 -6.65 16.82 -8.01
CA SER A 39 -7.57 17.65 -8.77
C SER A 39 -9.01 17.25 -8.45
N ASP A 40 -9.28 15.95 -8.54
CA ASP A 40 -10.62 15.40 -8.39
C ASP A 40 -10.91 14.86 -6.97
N ARG A 41 -9.89 14.88 -6.10
CA ARG A 41 -9.96 14.46 -4.69
C ARG A 41 -10.48 13.04 -4.49
N ARG A 42 -10.05 12.10 -5.34
CA ARG A 42 -10.46 10.69 -5.32
C ARG A 42 -9.26 9.76 -5.49
N ASN A 43 -9.39 8.52 -5.03
CA ASN A 43 -8.40 7.49 -5.34
C ASN A 43 -8.59 6.99 -6.76
N MET A 44 -7.50 6.84 -7.49
CA MET A 44 -7.48 6.31 -8.84
C MET A 44 -6.60 5.07 -8.88
N THR A 45 -7.18 3.97 -9.33
CA THR A 45 -6.48 2.74 -9.67
C THR A 45 -6.14 2.79 -11.15
N PHE A 46 -4.88 3.03 -11.47
CA PHE A 46 -4.39 2.85 -12.83
C PHE A 46 -4.10 1.37 -13.03
N PHE A 47 -4.70 0.76 -14.05
CA PHE A 47 -4.52 -0.66 -14.27
C PHE A 47 -4.27 -0.99 -15.74
N GLU A 48 -3.56 -2.09 -15.94
CA GLU A 48 -3.29 -2.69 -17.23
C GLU A 48 -3.61 -4.18 -17.20
N THR A 49 -4.41 -4.63 -18.17
CA THR A 49 -4.82 -6.03 -18.30
C THR A 49 -5.22 -6.29 -19.75
N LEU A 50 -5.11 -7.54 -20.22
CA LEU A 50 -5.72 -7.94 -21.48
C LEU A 50 -7.21 -8.26 -21.36
N GLY A 51 -7.69 -8.55 -20.15
CA GLY A 51 -9.09 -8.85 -19.90
C GLY A 51 -10.01 -7.70 -20.29
N ASN A 52 -11.25 -8.01 -20.66
CA ASN A 52 -12.27 -7.01 -20.99
C ASN A 52 -12.90 -6.41 -19.71
N LEU A 53 -12.08 -5.69 -18.95
CA LEU A 53 -12.53 -4.95 -17.77
C LEU A 53 -12.80 -3.49 -18.14
N SER A 54 -14.03 -3.05 -17.85
CA SER A 54 -14.41 -1.65 -18.02
C SER A 54 -13.82 -0.77 -16.93
N GLU A 55 -13.50 0.47 -17.29
CA GLU A 55 -13.19 1.52 -16.32
C GLU A 55 -14.38 1.73 -15.37
N TRP A 56 -14.10 2.18 -14.15
CA TRP A 56 -15.13 2.44 -13.16
C TRP A 56 -14.93 3.79 -12.50
N ILE A 57 -16.03 4.43 -12.13
CA ILE A 57 -16.02 5.67 -11.37
C ILE A 57 -17.02 5.51 -10.23
N GLY A 58 -16.51 5.59 -9.01
CA GLY A 58 -17.29 5.66 -7.78
C GLY A 58 -17.13 7.01 -7.07
N PRO A 59 -17.77 7.19 -5.91
CA PRO A 59 -17.77 8.46 -5.19
C PRO A 59 -16.39 8.91 -4.69
N ASN A 60 -15.55 7.96 -4.24
CA ASN A 60 -14.24 8.23 -3.64
C ASN A 60 -13.09 7.43 -4.28
N ALA A 61 -13.42 6.59 -5.26
CA ALA A 61 -12.47 5.72 -5.95
C ALA A 61 -12.89 5.53 -7.41
N GLY A 62 -11.93 5.40 -8.31
CA GLY A 62 -12.14 5.08 -9.72
C GLY A 62 -11.02 4.21 -10.25
N GLY A 63 -11.25 3.58 -11.40
CA GLY A 63 -10.27 2.78 -12.11
C GLY A 63 -10.17 3.26 -13.55
N LYS A 64 -8.96 3.58 -13.98
CA LYS A 64 -8.67 4.01 -15.35
C LYS A 64 -7.69 3.02 -15.98
N ARG A 65 -8.00 2.58 -17.19
CA ARG A 65 -7.12 1.69 -17.94
C ARG A 65 -6.01 2.53 -18.55
N PHE A 66 -4.76 2.12 -18.34
CA PHE A 66 -3.60 2.85 -18.84
C PHE A 66 -2.48 1.90 -19.22
N SER A 67 -1.61 2.33 -20.14
CA SER A 67 -0.31 1.68 -20.33
C SER A 67 0.59 2.15 -19.19
N LEU A 68 0.83 1.29 -18.21
CA LEU A 68 1.51 1.71 -16.99
C LEU A 68 2.94 2.16 -17.28
N THR A 69 3.41 3.17 -16.56
CA THR A 69 4.75 3.73 -16.74
C THR A 69 5.42 3.97 -15.39
N VAL A 70 6.69 4.36 -15.41
CA VAL A 70 7.42 4.73 -14.19
C VAL A 70 6.75 5.91 -13.48
N GLU A 71 6.11 6.83 -14.21
CA GLU A 71 5.39 7.97 -13.65
C GLU A 71 4.23 7.53 -12.74
N HIS A 72 3.55 6.43 -13.07
CA HIS A 72 2.48 5.88 -12.22
C HIS A 72 3.03 5.34 -10.90
N ILE A 73 4.22 4.73 -10.92
CA ILE A 73 4.91 4.27 -9.70
C ILE A 73 5.35 5.48 -8.88
N MET A 74 5.93 6.49 -9.54
CA MET A 74 6.36 7.72 -8.89
C MET A 74 5.20 8.46 -8.23
N ALA A 75 4.03 8.49 -8.89
CA ALA A 75 2.81 9.06 -8.34
C ALA A 75 2.33 8.24 -7.12
N SER A 76 2.23 6.93 -7.26
CA SER A 76 1.76 6.01 -6.20
C SER A 76 2.59 6.09 -4.92
N CYS A 77 3.89 6.38 -5.04
CA CYS A 77 4.82 6.53 -3.91
C CYS A 77 5.09 7.99 -3.49
N ALA A 78 4.37 8.98 -4.05
CA ALA A 78 4.57 10.39 -3.76
C ALA A 78 3.94 10.80 -2.42
N ALA A 79 4.54 10.31 -1.33
CA ALA A 79 4.12 10.58 0.04
C ALA A 79 3.98 12.09 0.31
N PRO A 80 2.79 12.57 0.77
CA PRO A 80 2.55 13.95 1.14
C PRO A 80 3.65 14.56 2.01
N LEU A 81 3.92 15.84 1.81
CA LEU A 81 4.96 16.65 2.48
C LEU A 81 6.42 16.26 2.13
N LEU A 82 6.67 15.05 1.63
CA LEU A 82 8.01 14.55 1.33
C LEU A 82 8.32 14.67 -0.16
N PHE A 83 7.39 14.21 -0.99
CA PHE A 83 7.56 14.14 -2.44
C PHE A 83 6.48 14.98 -3.14
N PRO A 84 6.86 15.71 -4.21
CA PRO A 84 5.90 16.49 -4.97
C PRO A 84 4.93 15.55 -5.72
N PRO A 85 3.66 15.95 -5.90
CA PRO A 85 2.73 15.26 -6.79
C PRO A 85 3.27 15.18 -8.23
N VAL A 86 2.91 14.13 -8.94
CA VAL A 86 3.29 13.88 -10.34
C VAL A 86 2.16 14.33 -11.26
N LEU A 87 2.47 15.14 -12.27
CA LEU A 87 1.51 15.57 -13.29
C LEU A 87 1.40 14.51 -14.38
N MET A 88 0.21 13.93 -14.56
CA MET A 88 -0.11 12.99 -15.64
C MET A 88 -1.47 13.35 -16.21
N ASP A 89 -1.64 13.33 -17.54
CA ASP A 89 -2.91 13.68 -18.21
C ASP A 89 -3.57 15.01 -17.75
N GLY A 90 -2.77 15.99 -17.31
CA GLY A 90 -3.26 17.28 -16.80
C GLY A 90 -3.78 17.26 -15.36
N HIS A 91 -3.66 16.13 -14.65
CA HIS A 91 -4.04 15.95 -13.26
C HIS A 91 -2.82 15.72 -12.37
N TYR A 92 -2.89 16.19 -11.12
CA TYR A 92 -1.83 15.96 -10.14
C TYR A 92 -2.14 14.75 -9.29
N TYR A 93 -1.26 13.75 -9.33
CA TYR A 93 -1.38 12.51 -8.59
C TYR A 93 -0.36 12.41 -7.46
N GLY A 94 -0.77 11.84 -6.34
CA GLY A 94 0.08 11.54 -5.20
C GLY A 94 -0.12 10.13 -4.66
N ASP A 95 0.41 9.92 -3.46
CA ASP A 95 0.43 8.63 -2.78
C ASP A 95 -0.92 7.91 -2.77
N GLY A 96 -0.92 6.62 -3.12
CA GLY A 96 -2.13 5.80 -3.22
C GLY A 96 -2.76 5.39 -1.89
N SER A 97 -2.10 5.64 -0.77
CA SER A 97 -2.67 5.44 0.56
C SER A 97 -3.54 6.63 1.00
N LEU A 98 -3.33 7.81 0.41
CA LEU A 98 -4.00 9.04 0.84
C LEU A 98 -5.51 8.95 0.64
N ARG A 99 -6.26 8.97 1.74
CA ARG A 99 -7.74 8.80 1.76
C ARG A 99 -8.20 7.49 1.12
N ASN A 100 -7.34 6.47 1.00
CA ASN A 100 -7.70 5.18 0.44
C ASN A 100 -8.28 4.29 1.54
N ILE A 101 -9.60 4.31 1.69
CA ILE A 101 -10.31 3.57 2.74
C ILE A 101 -10.69 2.14 2.36
N THR A 102 -10.50 1.75 1.09
CA THR A 102 -10.85 0.41 0.58
C THR A 102 -9.78 -0.11 -0.39
N PRO A 103 -8.52 -0.29 0.05
CA PRO A 103 -7.42 -0.71 -0.82
C PRO A 103 -7.62 -2.07 -1.50
N LEU A 104 -8.37 -3.00 -0.89
CA LEU A 104 -8.66 -4.32 -1.48
C LEU A 104 -9.66 -4.24 -2.64
N GLN A 105 -10.45 -3.17 -2.70
CA GLN A 105 -11.44 -2.96 -3.76
C GLN A 105 -10.80 -2.99 -5.15
N SER A 106 -9.57 -2.49 -5.30
CA SER A 106 -8.84 -2.55 -6.57
C SER A 106 -8.66 -3.99 -7.05
N ALA A 107 -8.21 -4.89 -6.19
CA ALA A 107 -8.04 -6.31 -6.53
C ALA A 107 -9.39 -6.98 -6.84
N ILE A 108 -10.42 -6.71 -6.03
CA ILE A 108 -11.77 -7.26 -6.23
C ILE A 108 -12.36 -6.79 -7.58
N ARG A 109 -12.21 -5.51 -7.92
CA ARG A 109 -12.67 -4.94 -9.19
C ARG A 109 -11.90 -5.51 -10.39
N LEU A 110 -10.63 -5.87 -10.20
CA LEU A 110 -9.82 -6.56 -11.20
C LEU A 110 -10.17 -8.05 -11.34
N GLY A 111 -11.15 -8.56 -10.56
CA GLY A 111 -11.66 -9.92 -10.67
C GLY A 111 -11.03 -10.91 -9.68
N ALA A 112 -10.31 -10.43 -8.67
CA ALA A 112 -9.78 -11.32 -7.64
C ALA A 112 -10.89 -11.90 -6.77
N ASP A 113 -10.95 -13.22 -6.73
CA ASP A 113 -11.84 -13.99 -5.84
C ASP A 113 -11.16 -14.40 -4.54
N ARG A 114 -9.83 -14.35 -4.57
CA ARG A 114 -8.95 -14.74 -3.50
C ARG A 114 -7.81 -13.73 -3.44
N ILE A 115 -7.49 -13.24 -2.25
CA ILE A 115 -6.55 -12.15 -2.04
C ILE A 115 -5.53 -12.54 -0.98
N ILE A 116 -4.25 -12.40 -1.32
CA ILE A 116 -3.18 -12.37 -0.33
C ILE A 116 -2.94 -10.91 0.04
N ASN A 117 -3.25 -10.55 1.28
CA ASN A 117 -2.98 -9.24 1.83
C ASN A 117 -1.64 -9.25 2.59
N ILE A 118 -0.69 -8.42 2.16
CA ILE A 118 0.59 -8.22 2.83
C ILE A 118 0.55 -6.86 3.54
N SER A 119 0.31 -6.89 4.86
CA SER A 119 0.20 -5.69 5.69
C SER A 119 1.58 -5.15 6.10
N LEU A 120 1.66 -3.85 6.38
CA LEU A 120 2.83 -3.20 6.99
C LEU A 120 2.63 -2.94 8.50
N SER A 121 1.43 -3.22 9.01
CA SER A 121 1.07 -3.11 10.42
C SER A 121 0.63 -4.49 10.94
N GLY A 122 0.96 -4.78 12.20
CA GLY A 122 0.60 -6.02 12.87
C GLY A 122 0.05 -5.72 14.27
N GLU A 123 -0.93 -6.51 14.72
CA GLU A 123 -1.56 -6.31 16.03
C GLU A 123 -0.58 -6.46 17.20
N ALA A 124 0.51 -7.22 17.00
CA ALA A 124 1.55 -7.49 18.00
C ALA A 124 2.26 -6.23 18.53
N PHE A 125 2.07 -5.06 17.91
CA PHE A 125 2.84 -3.84 18.22
C PHE A 125 1.99 -2.70 18.80
N LYS A 126 0.69 -2.92 19.06
CA LYS A 126 -0.18 -1.94 19.73
C LYS A 126 0.23 -1.80 21.20
N ARG A 127 1.18 -0.90 21.48
CA ARG A 127 1.56 -0.52 22.84
C ARG A 127 0.53 0.44 23.43
N GLU A 128 -0.23 -0.02 24.42
CA GLU A 128 -1.03 0.87 25.25
C GLU A 128 -0.12 1.83 26.03
N ARG A 129 -0.37 3.13 25.90
CA ARG A 129 0.33 4.18 26.66
C ARG A 129 -0.70 5.19 27.14
N HIS A 130 -0.75 5.42 28.46
CA HIS A 130 -1.75 6.27 29.12
C HIS A 130 -1.26 7.71 29.40
N GLU A 131 -0.14 8.12 28.80
CA GLU A 131 0.42 9.46 28.99
C GLU A 131 -0.24 10.50 28.08
N THR A 132 -0.23 11.78 28.49
CA THR A 132 -0.72 12.88 27.67
C THR A 132 0.04 12.93 26.34
N PRO A 133 -0.64 12.88 25.19
CA PRO A 133 0.05 12.78 23.90
C PRO A 133 0.79 14.07 23.58
N THR A 134 2.06 13.94 23.19
CA THR A 134 2.85 15.05 22.64
C THR A 134 2.36 15.39 21.22
N LEU A 135 2.73 16.57 20.70
CA LEU A 135 2.43 16.93 19.30
C LEU A 135 2.99 15.91 18.30
N GLY A 136 4.19 15.38 18.56
CA GLY A 136 4.77 14.30 17.77
C GLY A 136 3.94 13.03 17.81
N ARG A 137 3.36 12.68 18.96
CA ARG A 137 2.46 11.53 19.08
C ARG A 137 1.17 11.75 18.29
N ILE A 138 0.58 12.94 18.39
CA ILE A 138 -0.64 13.28 17.62
C ILE A 138 -0.34 13.18 16.12
N ALA A 139 0.77 13.77 15.65
CA ALA A 139 1.19 13.69 14.26
C ALA A 139 1.38 12.23 13.82
N SER A 140 2.10 11.43 14.62
CA SER A 140 2.29 10.00 14.39
C SER A 140 0.97 9.26 14.22
N THR A 141 0.00 9.47 15.11
CA THR A 141 -1.32 8.84 15.03
C THR A 141 -2.09 9.25 13.77
N LEU A 142 -1.95 10.50 13.31
CA LEU A 142 -2.53 10.93 12.04
C LEU A 142 -1.85 10.25 10.84
N PHE A 143 -0.53 10.06 10.88
CA PHE A 143 0.20 9.30 9.85
C PHE A 143 -0.24 7.82 9.83
N ASP A 144 -0.32 7.16 10.98
CA ASP A 144 -0.74 5.76 11.08
C ASP A 144 -2.14 5.57 10.45
N GLY A 145 -3.09 6.45 10.79
CA GLY A 145 -4.44 6.42 10.22
C GLY A 145 -4.51 6.71 8.72
N MET A 146 -3.53 7.41 8.15
CA MET A 146 -3.45 7.69 6.71
C MET A 146 -2.81 6.56 5.91
N PHE A 147 -1.78 5.89 6.45
CA PHE A 147 -0.92 4.98 5.68
C PHE A 147 -1.02 3.51 6.08
N LEU A 148 -1.30 3.20 7.35
CA LEU A 148 -1.22 1.83 7.87
C LEU A 148 -2.57 1.17 8.10
N ASP A 149 -3.52 1.95 8.62
CA ASP A 149 -4.73 1.36 9.19
C ASP A 149 -5.74 0.95 8.12
N SER A 150 -5.69 1.58 6.93
CA SER A 150 -6.71 1.38 5.91
C SER A 150 -6.80 -0.06 5.41
N LEU A 151 -5.67 -0.72 5.19
CA LEU A 151 -5.62 -2.08 4.66
C LEU A 151 -6.11 -3.11 5.67
N GLU A 152 -5.82 -2.90 6.96
CA GLU A 152 -6.31 -3.77 8.03
C GLU A 152 -7.80 -3.57 8.31
N LEU A 153 -8.26 -2.33 8.35
CA LEU A 153 -9.69 -2.03 8.50
C LEU A 153 -10.50 -2.59 7.33
N ASP A 154 -10.02 -2.46 6.10
CA ASP A 154 -10.67 -3.00 4.91
C ASP A 154 -10.72 -4.54 4.93
N SER A 155 -9.64 -5.19 5.40
CA SER A 155 -9.60 -6.64 5.60
C SER A 155 -10.69 -7.12 6.57
N HIS A 156 -10.83 -6.45 7.73
CA HIS A 156 -11.86 -6.79 8.71
C HIS A 156 -13.29 -6.56 8.19
N VAL A 157 -13.50 -5.48 7.41
CA VAL A 157 -14.78 -5.22 6.75
C VAL A 157 -15.10 -6.32 5.74
N LEU A 158 -14.12 -6.75 4.95
CA LEU A 158 -14.27 -7.83 3.98
C LEU A 158 -14.63 -9.17 4.66
N GLU A 159 -13.90 -9.56 5.70
CA GLU A 159 -14.18 -10.77 6.50
C GLU A 159 -15.60 -10.73 7.10
N ARG A 160 -16.03 -9.56 7.58
CA ARG A 160 -17.39 -9.35 8.09
C ARG A 160 -18.44 -9.52 7.00
N ILE A 161 -18.21 -8.96 5.80
CA ILE A 161 -19.10 -9.11 4.64
C ILE A 161 -19.20 -10.58 4.24
N ASN A 162 -18.08 -11.30 4.16
CA ASN A 162 -18.08 -12.74 3.87
C ASN A 162 -18.91 -13.53 4.88
N THR A 163 -18.70 -13.27 6.18
CA THR A 163 -19.43 -13.94 7.27
C THR A 163 -20.94 -13.71 7.18
N LEU A 164 -21.37 -12.48 6.81
CA LEU A 164 -22.78 -12.16 6.65
C LEU A 164 -23.37 -12.80 5.37
N THR A 165 -22.60 -12.81 4.29
CA THR A 165 -23.00 -13.40 3.00
C THR A 165 -23.18 -14.91 3.11
N GLU A 166 -22.31 -15.58 3.87
CA GLU A 166 -22.38 -17.03 4.12
C GLU A 166 -23.72 -17.43 4.77
N ARG A 167 -24.24 -16.59 5.65
CA ARG A 167 -25.52 -16.80 6.37
C ARG A 167 -26.76 -16.59 5.50
N LEU A 168 -26.61 -15.96 4.33
CA LEU A 168 -27.70 -15.79 3.38
C LEU A 168 -27.90 -17.06 2.55
N PRO A 169 -29.16 -17.44 2.24
CA PRO A 169 -29.44 -18.47 1.25
C PRO A 169 -28.77 -18.13 -0.09
N GLU A 170 -28.29 -19.12 -0.84
CA GLU A 170 -27.54 -18.89 -2.09
C GLU A 170 -28.28 -17.99 -3.10
N LYS A 171 -29.61 -18.14 -3.17
CA LYS A 171 -30.49 -17.34 -4.04
C LYS A 171 -30.52 -15.84 -3.71
N ASP A 172 -30.11 -15.46 -2.49
CA ASP A 172 -30.15 -14.08 -1.98
C ASP A 172 -28.73 -13.49 -1.87
N ARG A 173 -27.70 -14.20 -2.35
CA ARG A 173 -26.31 -13.74 -2.36
C ARG A 173 -26.05 -12.85 -3.57
N ASP A 174 -26.17 -11.55 -3.39
CA ASP A 174 -25.84 -10.55 -4.42
C ASP A 174 -24.34 -10.18 -4.47
N THR A 175 -23.56 -10.61 -3.47
CA THR A 175 -22.12 -10.30 -3.34
C THR A 175 -21.30 -11.57 -3.35
N LYS A 176 -20.18 -11.56 -4.07
CA LYS A 176 -19.24 -12.68 -4.11
C LYS A 176 -18.42 -12.71 -2.83
N MET A 177 -18.25 -13.89 -2.24
CA MET A 177 -17.34 -14.09 -1.13
C MET A 177 -15.89 -14.05 -1.63
N ILE A 178 -15.02 -13.37 -0.89
CA ILE A 178 -13.61 -13.22 -1.23
C ILE A 178 -12.75 -13.94 -0.20
N ASP A 179 -12.01 -14.96 -0.59
CA ASP A 179 -11.10 -15.62 0.32
C ASP A 179 -9.89 -14.71 0.61
N LEU A 180 -9.54 -14.52 1.88
CA LEU A 180 -8.51 -13.59 2.30
C LEU A 180 -7.43 -14.29 3.12
N CYS A 181 -6.20 -14.31 2.60
CA CYS A 181 -5.01 -14.74 3.31
C CYS A 181 -4.24 -13.51 3.81
N ARG A 182 -4.11 -13.36 5.13
CA ARG A 182 -3.42 -12.21 5.74
C ARG A 182 -2.01 -12.57 6.15
N VAL A 183 -1.05 -11.79 5.68
CA VAL A 183 0.36 -11.84 6.06
C VAL A 183 0.70 -10.52 6.73
N ALA A 184 1.05 -10.56 8.01
CA ALA A 184 1.37 -9.38 8.80
C ALA A 184 2.83 -9.47 9.30
N PRO A 185 3.50 -8.33 9.54
CA PRO A 185 4.87 -8.35 10.01
C PRO A 185 4.96 -8.94 11.42
N MET A 186 6.01 -9.73 11.68
CA MET A 186 6.28 -10.28 13.02
C MET A 186 7.22 -9.40 13.85
N PHE A 187 7.75 -8.32 13.27
CA PHE A 187 8.67 -7.39 13.92
C PHE A 187 8.17 -5.95 13.89
N ASP A 188 8.39 -5.23 14.98
CA ASP A 188 8.06 -3.81 15.12
C ASP A 188 9.05 -2.95 14.32
N PHE A 189 8.63 -2.46 13.14
CA PHE A 189 9.46 -1.61 12.29
C PHE A 189 9.95 -0.34 13.00
N SER A 190 9.22 0.17 14.00
CA SER A 190 9.61 1.33 14.79
C SER A 190 10.82 1.05 15.69
N LEU A 191 10.99 -0.20 16.15
CA LEU A 191 12.20 -0.60 16.88
C LEU A 191 13.41 -0.74 15.95
N ILE A 192 13.20 -1.25 14.74
CA ILE A 192 14.24 -1.35 13.73
C ILE A 192 14.71 0.05 13.35
N ALA A 193 13.78 0.96 13.05
CA ALA A 193 14.07 2.32 12.64
C ALA A 193 14.85 3.11 13.72
N GLN A 194 14.52 2.90 15.00
CA GLN A 194 15.23 3.52 16.12
C GLN A 194 16.73 3.20 16.14
N ARG A 195 17.12 1.96 15.77
CA ARG A 195 18.54 1.57 15.70
C ARG A 195 19.31 2.34 14.63
N HIS A 196 18.61 2.83 13.61
CA HIS A 196 19.16 3.63 12.51
C HIS A 196 18.88 5.13 12.63
N ARG A 197 18.38 5.62 13.78
CA ARG A 197 18.01 7.03 13.99
C ARG A 197 19.10 8.03 13.60
N ASN A 198 20.37 7.66 13.78
CA ASN A 198 21.51 8.51 13.44
C ASN A 198 21.65 8.79 11.93
N ARG A 199 21.12 7.90 11.09
CA ARG A 199 21.10 8.03 9.63
C ARG A 199 19.92 8.85 9.10
N PHE A 200 19.04 9.31 9.98
CA PHE A 200 17.88 10.09 9.58
C PHE A 200 18.29 11.40 8.88
N PRO A 201 17.75 11.69 7.67
CA PRO A 201 18.14 12.87 6.90
C PRO A 201 18.05 14.17 7.71
N ARG A 202 19.12 14.98 7.66
CA ARG A 202 19.20 16.24 8.44
C ARG A 202 18.07 17.22 8.07
N THR A 203 17.65 17.25 6.81
CA THR A 203 16.54 18.08 6.31
C THR A 203 15.21 17.70 6.94
N LEU A 204 14.91 16.41 7.02
CA LEU A 204 13.70 15.91 7.69
C LEU A 204 13.76 16.12 9.20
N ARG A 205 14.95 16.03 9.80
CA ARG A 205 15.17 16.35 11.21
C ARG A 205 14.88 17.81 11.54
N TYR A 206 15.15 18.71 10.61
CA TYR A 206 14.81 20.13 10.74
C TYR A 206 13.29 20.36 10.60
N LEU A 207 12.66 19.73 9.58
CA LEU A 207 11.20 19.84 9.34
C LEU A 207 10.36 19.26 10.48
N PHE A 208 10.75 18.11 11.02
CA PHE A 208 9.97 17.39 12.03
C PHE A 208 10.54 17.52 13.46
N GLY A 209 11.67 18.22 13.65
CA GLY A 209 12.24 18.58 14.94
C GLY A 209 12.33 17.43 15.97
N GLY A 210 12.22 17.76 17.25
CA GLY A 210 12.11 16.79 18.35
C GLY A 210 10.79 16.01 18.40
N TRP A 211 9.91 16.18 17.42
CA TRP A 211 8.58 15.54 17.36
C TRP A 211 8.61 14.18 16.66
N ILE A 212 9.75 13.78 16.10
CA ILE A 212 9.91 12.48 15.44
C ILE A 212 9.78 11.34 16.46
N THR A 213 8.64 10.67 16.40
CA THR A 213 8.40 9.40 17.10
C THR A 213 9.11 8.25 16.38
N PRO A 214 9.34 7.12 17.07
CA PRO A 214 9.81 5.89 16.43
C PRO A 214 8.95 5.42 15.25
N ASP A 215 7.63 5.58 15.37
CA ASP A 215 6.68 5.17 14.33
C ASP A 215 6.83 6.08 13.11
N MET A 216 6.89 7.41 13.29
CA MET A 216 7.20 8.31 12.17
C MET A 216 8.59 8.03 11.57
N LEU A 217 9.56 7.63 12.40
CA LEU A 217 10.91 7.31 11.92
C LEU A 217 10.90 6.09 10.99
N SER A 218 10.08 5.07 11.23
CA SER A 218 10.01 3.90 10.34
C SER A 218 9.46 4.24 8.96
N TYR A 219 8.52 5.19 8.85
CA TYR A 219 8.04 5.69 7.55
C TYR A 219 9.05 6.58 6.83
N LEU A 220 9.73 7.45 7.59
CA LEU A 220 10.49 8.57 7.01
C LEU A 220 11.96 8.24 6.75
N LEU A 221 12.45 7.10 7.26
CA LEU A 221 13.85 6.72 7.12
C LEU A 221 14.12 6.08 5.76
N PHE A 222 14.40 6.90 4.76
CA PHE A 222 14.84 6.45 3.43
C PHE A 222 16.35 6.19 3.39
N ASP A 223 16.82 5.19 4.14
CA ASP A 223 18.23 4.78 4.22
C ASP A 223 18.43 3.36 3.68
N GLY A 224 19.51 3.15 2.91
CA GLY A 224 19.77 1.87 2.24
C GLY A 224 20.10 0.72 3.19
N GLU A 225 20.71 1.00 4.34
CA GLU A 225 21.03 -0.03 5.33
C GLU A 225 19.77 -0.43 6.12
N TYR A 226 18.94 0.56 6.46
CA TYR A 226 17.62 0.29 7.02
C TYR A 226 16.75 -0.54 6.07
N ALA A 227 16.70 -0.16 4.78
CA ALA A 227 15.97 -0.91 3.76
C ALA A 227 16.49 -2.35 3.62
N ARG A 228 17.80 -2.57 3.67
CA ARG A 228 18.38 -3.92 3.63
C ARG A 228 17.97 -4.76 4.83
N GLU A 229 17.93 -4.16 6.02
CA GLU A 229 17.47 -4.85 7.22
C GLU A 229 15.98 -5.19 7.13
N LEU A 230 15.13 -4.28 6.63
CA LEU A 230 13.72 -4.55 6.37
C LEU A 230 13.51 -5.69 5.38
N ILE A 231 14.31 -5.77 4.30
CA ILE A 231 14.26 -6.87 3.33
C ILE A 231 14.55 -8.21 4.00
N GLU A 232 15.55 -8.27 4.89
CA GLU A 232 15.89 -9.51 5.60
C GLU A 232 14.80 -9.93 6.59
N TYR A 233 14.16 -8.98 7.30
CA TYR A 233 13.00 -9.29 8.13
C TYR A 233 11.81 -9.74 7.30
N GLY A 234 11.51 -9.07 6.18
CA GLY A 234 10.44 -9.49 5.27
C GLY A 234 10.68 -10.89 4.71
N ARG A 235 11.93 -11.28 4.43
CA ARG A 235 12.30 -12.64 4.01
C ARG A 235 12.02 -13.67 5.12
N LYS A 236 12.36 -13.34 6.37
CA LYS A 236 12.07 -14.22 7.53
C LYS A 236 10.57 -14.35 7.77
N ASP A 237 9.83 -13.25 7.65
CA ASP A 237 8.37 -13.25 7.76
C ASP A 237 7.77 -14.13 6.66
N GLY A 238 8.19 -13.94 5.41
CA GLY A 238 7.75 -14.77 4.28
C GLY A 238 8.02 -16.27 4.47
N GLU A 239 9.20 -16.65 4.97
CA GLU A 239 9.51 -18.06 5.28
C GLU A 239 8.61 -18.61 6.39
N SER A 240 8.27 -17.79 7.39
CA SER A 240 7.42 -18.21 8.51
C SER A 240 5.97 -18.43 8.11
N TYR A 241 5.49 -17.67 7.12
CA TYR A 241 4.14 -17.81 6.55
C TYR A 241 4.07 -18.79 5.39
N LYS A 242 5.19 -19.38 4.97
CA LYS A 242 5.29 -20.20 3.76
C LYS A 242 4.29 -21.35 3.74
N ASP A 243 4.26 -22.18 4.78
CA ASP A 243 3.40 -23.36 4.83
C ASP A 243 1.91 -22.97 4.77
N MET A 244 1.54 -21.90 5.47
CA MET A 244 0.18 -21.34 5.47
C MET A 244 -0.22 -20.83 4.07
N VAL A 245 0.66 -20.08 3.41
CA VAL A 245 0.40 -19.54 2.06
C VAL A 245 0.36 -20.67 1.02
N GLU A 246 1.26 -21.65 1.11
CA GLU A 246 1.27 -22.80 0.21
C GLU A 246 0.00 -23.66 0.35
N GLU A 247 -0.48 -23.89 1.58
CA GLU A 247 -1.75 -24.58 1.82
C GLU A 247 -2.94 -23.81 1.24
N TRP A 248 -2.97 -22.49 1.48
CA TRP A 248 -4.03 -21.62 0.98
C TRP A 248 -4.06 -21.54 -0.56
N LEU A 249 -2.90 -21.56 -1.23
CA LEU A 249 -2.82 -21.57 -2.70
C LEU A 249 -3.26 -22.90 -3.33
N ARG A 250 -3.19 -24.02 -2.59
CA ARG A 250 -3.56 -25.36 -3.07
C ARG A 250 -5.06 -25.66 -2.95
N ASN A 251 -5.69 -25.14 -1.89
CA ASN A 251 -7.13 -25.23 -1.68
C ASN A 251 -7.89 -24.27 -2.62
#